data_AF-A0A0J9WVB5-F1
#
_entry.id   AF-A0A0J9WVB5-F1
#
_cell.length_a   1.000
_cell.length_b   1.000
_cell.length_c   1.000
_cell.angle_alpha   90.00
_cell.angle_beta   90.00
_cell.angle_gamma   90.00
#
_symmetry.space_group_name_H-M   'P 1'
#
loop_
_entity.id
_entity.type
_entity.pdbx_description
1 polymer ?
#
loop_
_entity_poly.entity_id
_entity_poly.type
_entity_poly.pdbx_seq_one_letter_code
_entity_poly.pdbx_strand_id
1 'polypeptide(L)'
;MRFEYISVLALCGASLARDHQYCACQSGSGDSIDIDATTQLQNDNSKSYLWAQTSPAYWFADRHKPGPRFAGIYLKAANGKIDGDTFYNLCINNGGADSTCFDCSKSHQVRNVIYCDAA
;
A
#
# COMPACT_ATOMS: atom_id res chain seq x y z
N MET A 1 -17.71 11.63 -51.65
CA MET A 1 -17.17 10.72 -50.61
C MET A 1 -17.08 11.56 -49.34
N ARG A 2 -18.16 11.80 -48.60
CA ARG A 2 -18.79 10.99 -47.53
C ARG A 2 -17.80 10.58 -46.42
N PHE A 3 -17.88 11.34 -45.31
CA PHE A 3 -17.58 11.11 -43.88
C PHE A 3 -16.33 10.26 -43.52
N GLU A 4 -15.55 10.56 -42.48
CA GLU A 4 -15.97 10.34 -41.09
C GLU A 4 -15.17 11.20 -40.09
N TYR A 5 -15.89 11.73 -39.11
CA TYR A 5 -15.36 12.43 -37.94
C TYR A 5 -14.87 11.38 -36.94
N ILE A 6 -13.57 11.38 -36.62
CA ILE A 6 -13.03 10.54 -35.54
C ILE A 6 -13.35 11.23 -34.21
N SER A 7 -14.46 10.83 -33.61
CA SER A 7 -14.79 11.14 -32.22
C SER A 7 -13.84 10.39 -31.29
N VAL A 8 -12.81 11.07 -30.79
CA VAL A 8 -11.99 10.55 -29.69
C VAL A 8 -12.80 10.69 -28.41
N LEU A 9 -13.57 9.65 -28.07
CA LEU A 9 -14.10 9.46 -26.73
C LEU A 9 -12.93 9.17 -25.79
N ALA A 10 -12.40 10.22 -25.17
CA ALA A 10 -11.54 10.09 -24.01
C ALA A 10 -12.39 9.47 -22.89
N LEU A 11 -12.29 8.16 -22.70
CA LEU A 11 -12.73 7.53 -21.47
C LEU A 11 -11.84 8.08 -20.35
N CYS A 12 -12.32 9.10 -19.64
CA CYS A 12 -11.87 9.38 -18.29
C CYS A 12 -12.29 8.18 -17.43
N GLY A 13 -11.44 7.14 -17.44
CA GLY A 13 -11.51 6.08 -16.46
C GLY A 13 -11.20 6.70 -15.11
N ALA A 14 -12.23 6.96 -14.31
CA ALA A 14 -12.04 7.07 -12.88
C ALA A 14 -11.52 5.70 -12.42
N SER A 15 -10.19 5.57 -12.30
CA SER A 15 -9.62 4.51 -11.48
C SER A 15 -10.21 4.72 -10.10
N LEU A 16 -11.16 3.88 -9.71
CA LEU A 16 -11.61 3.82 -8.34
C LEU A 16 -10.37 3.48 -7.53
N ALA A 17 -9.79 4.50 -6.90
CA ALA A 17 -8.72 4.39 -5.93
C ALA A 17 -9.02 3.18 -5.04
N ARG A 18 -8.14 2.18 -5.06
CA ARG A 18 -8.27 1.05 -4.15
C ARG A 18 -7.71 1.49 -2.81
N ASP A 19 -8.62 1.91 -1.94
CA ASP A 19 -8.28 2.38 -0.60
C ASP A 19 -7.95 1.21 0.33
N HIS A 20 -6.73 1.21 0.86
CA HIS A 20 -6.19 0.19 1.75
C HIS A 20 -5.79 0.75 3.11
N GLN A 21 -5.87 -0.05 4.16
CA GLN A 21 -5.41 0.38 5.49
C GLN A 21 -3.89 0.41 5.61
N TYR A 22 -3.21 -0.57 5.03
CA TYR A 22 -1.77 -0.76 5.18
C TYR A 22 -1.11 -1.07 3.84
N CYS A 23 0.04 -0.46 3.58
CA CYS A 23 0.82 -0.69 2.36
C CYS A 23 2.33 -0.66 2.63
N ALA A 24 3.10 -1.34 1.79
CA ALA A 24 4.57 -1.33 1.79
C ALA A 24 5.11 -1.48 0.37
N CYS A 25 6.34 -1.00 0.14
CA CYS A 25 7.03 -1.18 -1.13
C CYS A 25 7.66 -2.57 -1.20
N GLN A 26 7.73 -3.15 -2.40
CA GLN A 26 8.40 -4.43 -2.63
C GLN A 26 9.65 -4.22 -3.47
N SER A 27 10.66 -5.07 -3.25
CA SER A 27 11.90 -5.11 -4.04
C SER A 27 11.68 -5.71 -5.45
N GLY A 28 10.56 -6.43 -5.62
CA GLY A 28 10.09 -7.04 -6.86
C GLY A 28 8.61 -7.38 -6.75
N SER A 29 7.93 -7.54 -7.89
CA SER A 29 6.52 -7.94 -7.88
C SER A 29 6.36 -9.33 -7.27
N GLY A 30 5.62 -9.41 -6.16
CA GLY A 30 5.45 -10.65 -5.41
C GLY A 30 6.68 -11.09 -4.58
N ASP A 31 7.65 -10.20 -4.36
CA ASP A 31 8.85 -10.43 -3.57
C ASP A 31 8.75 -9.79 -2.16
N SER A 32 9.83 -9.88 -1.40
CA SER A 32 10.04 -9.27 -0.10
C SER A 32 9.81 -7.75 -0.09
N ILE A 33 9.53 -7.24 1.11
CA ILE A 33 9.36 -5.81 1.36
C ILE A 33 10.71 -5.08 1.19
N ASP A 34 10.69 -4.01 0.40
CA ASP A 34 11.77 -3.05 0.29
C ASP A 34 11.69 -2.06 1.47
N ILE A 35 12.55 -2.30 2.45
CA ILE A 35 12.59 -1.54 3.71
C ILE A 35 13.04 -0.11 3.45
N ASP A 36 13.99 0.10 2.54
CA ASP A 36 14.57 1.42 2.29
C ASP A 36 13.57 2.31 1.57
N ALA A 37 12.94 1.81 0.50
CA ALA A 37 11.88 2.53 -0.21
C ALA A 37 10.68 2.82 0.70
N THR A 38 10.26 1.84 1.51
CA THR A 38 9.16 2.03 2.48
C THR A 38 9.52 3.10 3.53
N THR A 39 10.76 3.10 4.02
CA THR A 39 11.24 4.10 4.99
C THR A 39 11.35 5.50 4.37
N GLN A 40 11.76 5.61 3.11
CA GLN A 40 11.78 6.88 2.39
C GLN A 40 10.38 7.49 2.31
N LEU A 41 9.35 6.70 1.99
CA LEU A 41 7.97 7.18 1.96
C LEU A 41 7.47 7.63 3.34
N GLN A 42 7.90 6.97 4.41
CA GLN A 42 7.55 7.39 5.77
C GLN A 42 8.20 8.72 6.16
N ASN A 43 9.44 8.94 5.71
CA ASN A 43 10.20 10.17 5.98
C ASN A 43 9.75 11.35 5.10
N ASP A 44 9.00 11.09 4.02
CA ASP A 44 8.40 12.14 3.20
C ASP A 44 7.19 12.77 3.91
N ASN A 45 7.46 13.88 4.61
CA ASN A 45 6.46 14.66 5.33
C ASN A 45 5.32 15.17 4.44
N SER A 46 5.48 15.21 3.11
CA SER A 46 4.41 15.62 2.19
C SER A 46 3.30 14.58 2.05
N LYS A 47 3.56 13.31 2.39
CA LYS A 47 2.62 12.19 2.19
C LYS A 47 1.88 11.76 3.44
N SER A 48 2.28 12.27 4.61
CA SER A 48 1.62 11.99 5.90
C SER A 48 1.46 10.49 6.18
N TYR A 49 2.46 9.67 5.81
CA TYR A 49 2.48 8.26 6.16
C TYR A 49 3.11 8.04 7.54
N LEU A 50 2.53 7.10 8.28
CA LEU A 50 3.00 6.68 9.59
C LEU A 50 3.34 5.20 9.56
N TRP A 51 4.22 4.76 10.45
CA TRP A 51 4.39 3.35 10.72
C TRP A 51 3.06 2.70 11.12
N ALA A 52 2.75 1.56 10.51
CA ALA A 52 1.54 0.80 10.82
C ALA A 52 1.57 0.27 12.26
N GLN A 53 2.77 -0.04 12.80
CA GLN A 53 2.98 -0.51 14.18
C GLN A 53 3.76 0.51 15.01
N THR A 54 3.61 0.44 16.34
CA THR A 54 4.25 1.38 17.28
C THR A 54 5.74 1.03 17.44
N SER A 55 6.64 1.92 16.99
CA SER A 55 8.05 1.62 16.66
C SER A 55 8.12 0.73 15.40
N PRO A 56 9.00 0.95 14.41
CA PRO A 56 9.00 0.19 13.16
C PRO A 56 9.21 -1.30 13.45
N ALA A 57 8.09 -1.99 13.60
CA ALA A 57 8.02 -3.38 14.00
C ALA A 57 7.53 -4.16 12.81
N TYR A 58 8.10 -5.34 12.63
CA TYR A 58 7.75 -6.23 11.55
C TYR A 58 6.34 -6.77 11.75
N TRP A 59 5.58 -6.76 10.67
CA TRP A 59 4.47 -7.67 10.50
C TRP A 59 5.02 -9.02 10.05
N PHE A 60 4.48 -10.08 10.63
CA PHE A 60 4.78 -11.44 10.19
C PHE A 60 3.72 -11.87 9.16
N ALA A 61 4.18 -12.39 8.03
CA ALA A 61 3.28 -13.02 7.07
C ALA A 61 2.88 -14.41 7.55
N ASP A 62 1.58 -14.68 7.54
CA ASP A 62 1.03 -16.00 7.76
C ASP A 62 -0.05 -16.25 6.69
N ARG A 63 0.25 -17.19 5.78
CA ARG A 63 -0.63 -17.57 4.67
C ARG A 63 -1.96 -18.17 5.09
N HIS A 64 -2.13 -18.52 6.36
CA HIS A 64 -3.37 -19.06 6.91
C HIS A 64 -4.13 -18.05 7.79
N LYS A 65 -3.60 -16.85 7.98
CA LYS A 65 -4.24 -15.80 8.79
C LYS A 65 -4.44 -14.53 7.97
N PRO A 66 -5.43 -13.70 8.34
CA PRO A 66 -5.56 -12.36 7.77
C PRO A 66 -4.31 -11.53 8.03
N GLY A 67 -3.99 -10.62 7.10
CA GLY A 67 -2.86 -9.71 7.23
C GLY A 67 -1.98 -9.68 5.99
N PRO A 68 -0.70 -9.25 6.15
CA PRO A 68 0.18 -9.07 5.02
C PRO A 68 0.64 -10.39 4.43
N ARG A 69 0.74 -10.41 3.10
CA ARG A 69 1.31 -11.54 2.36
C ARG A 69 2.81 -11.70 2.57
N PHE A 70 3.51 -10.60 2.84
CA PHE A 70 4.97 -10.57 2.98
C PHE A 70 5.34 -10.04 4.35
N ALA A 71 6.34 -10.64 4.99
CA ALA A 71 6.83 -10.13 6.25
C ALA A 71 7.61 -8.83 6.01
N GLY A 72 7.43 -7.83 6.85
CA GLY A 72 8.10 -6.55 6.67
C GLY A 72 7.50 -5.41 7.48
N ILE A 73 8.02 -4.22 7.23
CA ILE A 73 7.46 -2.97 7.76
C ILE A 73 6.40 -2.43 6.80
N TYR A 74 5.32 -1.92 7.38
CA TYR A 74 4.19 -1.39 6.62
C TYR A 74 3.85 0.01 7.12
N LEU A 75 3.27 0.80 6.22
CA LEU A 75 2.77 2.14 6.48
C LEU A 75 1.25 2.15 6.56
N LYS A 76 0.72 3.15 7.26
CA LYS A 76 -0.68 3.58 7.22
C LYS A 76 -0.73 5.08 6.91
N ALA A 77 -1.86 5.55 6.37
CA ALA A 77 -2.11 6.97 6.29
C ALA A 77 -2.30 7.56 7.70
N ALA A 78 -1.81 8.78 7.94
CA ALA A 78 -2.11 9.51 9.18
C ALA A 78 -3.62 9.74 9.35
N ASN A 79 -4.30 9.97 8.22
CA ASN A 79 -5.75 10.15 8.15
C ASN A 79 -6.33 9.28 7.03
N GLY A 80 -7.39 8.54 7.33
CA GLY A 80 -8.10 7.75 6.32
C GLY A 80 -7.35 6.49 5.88
N LYS A 81 -7.44 6.19 4.59
CA LYS A 81 -6.83 5.03 3.93
C LYS A 81 -5.78 5.47 2.91
N ILE A 82 -4.94 4.53 2.51
CA ILE A 82 -3.93 4.68 1.47
C ILE A 82 -4.56 4.35 0.12
N ASP A 83 -4.50 5.28 -0.83
CA ASP A 83 -4.75 5.01 -2.24
C ASP A 83 -3.62 4.11 -2.79
N GLY A 84 -3.96 2.87 -3.15
CA GLY A 84 -2.99 1.87 -3.58
C GLY A 84 -2.26 2.21 -4.88
N ASP A 85 -2.92 2.86 -5.84
CA ASP A 85 -2.32 3.22 -7.13
C ASP A 85 -1.30 4.37 -6.96
N THR A 86 -1.64 5.34 -6.10
CA THR A 86 -0.75 6.42 -5.70
C THR A 86 0.45 5.85 -4.93
N PHE A 87 0.21 4.95 -3.99
CA PHE A 87 1.26 4.32 -3.20
C PHE A 87 2.21 3.48 -4.07
N TYR A 88 1.69 2.72 -5.03
CA TYR A 88 2.46 2.00 -6.03
C TYR A 88 3.42 2.94 -6.77
N ASN A 89 2.91 4.03 -7.34
CA ASN A 89 3.73 4.99 -8.09
C ASN A 89 4.81 5.64 -7.19
N LEU A 90 4.47 5.91 -5.92
CA LEU A 90 5.44 6.43 -4.96
C LEU A 90 6.56 5.42 -4.67
N CYS A 91 6.24 4.12 -4.56
CA CYS A 91 7.26 3.08 -4.41
C CYS A 91 8.21 3.04 -5.62
N ILE A 92 7.67 3.06 -6.83
CA ILE A 92 8.49 3.09 -8.06
C ILE A 92 9.43 4.30 -8.08
N ASN A 93 8.93 5.48 -7.70
CA ASN A 93 9.72 6.70 -7.66
C ASN A 93 10.82 6.72 -6.59
N ASN A 94 10.74 5.84 -5.58
CA ASN A 94 11.72 5.73 -4.49
C ASN A 94 12.59 4.46 -4.61
N GLY A 95 12.67 3.87 -5.80
CA GLY A 95 13.54 2.72 -6.08
C GLY A 95 12.95 1.35 -5.77
N GLY A 96 11.72 1.29 -5.24
CA GLY A 96 10.96 0.06 -5.16
C GLY A 96 10.50 -0.41 -6.54
N ALA A 97 10.14 -1.68 -6.66
CA ALA A 97 9.70 -2.29 -7.93
C ALA A 97 8.20 -2.59 -7.98
N ASP A 98 7.54 -2.64 -6.82
CA ASP A 98 6.09 -2.84 -6.70
C ASP A 98 5.59 -2.32 -5.33
N SER A 99 4.30 -2.45 -5.06
CA SER A 99 3.69 -2.25 -3.76
C SER A 99 2.76 -3.38 -3.38
N THR A 100 2.67 -3.66 -2.09
CA THR A 100 1.69 -4.61 -1.54
C THR A 100 0.86 -3.91 -0.49
N CYS A 101 -0.45 -4.11 -0.55
CA CYS A 101 -1.39 -3.55 0.40
C CYS A 101 -2.32 -4.62 0.99
N PHE A 102 -2.84 -4.38 2.18
CA PHE A 102 -3.84 -5.22 2.81
C PHE A 102 -4.75 -4.43 3.74
N ASP A 103 -5.89 -5.03 4.08
CA ASP A 103 -6.85 -4.52 5.04
C ASP A 103 -7.05 -5.55 6.16
N CYS A 104 -7.20 -5.09 7.40
CA CYS A 104 -7.68 -5.88 8.51
C CYS A 104 -9.19 -5.61 8.68
N SER A 105 -10.05 -6.61 8.49
CA SER A 105 -11.49 -6.50 8.80
C SER A 105 -11.75 -6.18 10.27
N LYS A 106 -10.94 -6.78 11.15
CA LYS A 106 -10.85 -6.50 12.58
C LYS A 106 -9.37 -6.51 12.94
N SER A 107 -8.97 -5.67 13.88
CA SER A 107 -7.60 -5.66 14.39
C SER A 107 -7.60 -5.53 15.90
N HIS A 108 -6.71 -6.25 16.56
CA HIS A 108 -6.41 -6.03 17.97
C HIS A 108 -4.93 -5.74 18.16
N GLN A 109 -4.63 -4.93 19.17
CA GLN A 109 -3.27 -4.52 19.49
C GLN A 109 -2.81 -5.25 20.76
N VAL A 110 -1.72 -5.99 20.66
CA VAL A 110 -1.04 -6.60 21.82
C VAL A 110 0.29 -5.87 22.01
N ARG A 111 0.37 -5.07 23.07
CA ARG A 111 1.50 -4.17 23.32
C ARG A 111 1.69 -3.18 22.14
N ASN A 112 2.72 -3.38 21.33
CA ASN A 112 3.10 -2.50 20.23
C ASN A 112 2.85 -3.12 18.84
N VAL A 113 2.29 -4.33 18.79
CA VAL A 113 2.08 -5.10 17.56
C VAL A 113 0.58 -5.17 17.29
N ILE A 114 0.20 -4.96 16.03
CA ILE A 114 -1.18 -5.08 15.57
C ILE A 114 -1.31 -6.45 14.88
N TYR A 115 -2.40 -7.15 15.17
CA TYR A 115 -2.76 -8.38 14.49
C TYR A 115 -4.10 -8.18 13.77
N CYS A 116 -4.22 -8.68 12.55
CA CYS A 116 -5.51 -8.76 11.88
C CYS A 116 -6.25 -10.02 12.36
N ASP A 117 -7.52 -9.85 12.71
CA ASP A 117 -8.44 -10.95 13.03
C ASP A 117 -9.30 -11.30 11.82
N ALA A 118 -9.73 -12.56 11.77
CA ALA A 118 -10.77 -12.97 10.85
C ALA A 118 -12.09 -12.27 11.22
N ALA A 119 -12.85 -11.86 10.20
CA ALA A 119 -14.13 -11.18 10.36
C ALA A 119 -15.15 -12.04 11.13
#